data_AF-A0A8C3K0J4-F1
#
_entry.id   AF-A0A8C3K0J4-F1
#
_cell.length_a   1.000
_cell.length_b   1.000
_cell.length_c   1.000
_cell.angle_alpha   90.00
_cell.angle_beta   90.00
_cell.angle_gamma   90.00
#
_symmetry.space_group_name_H-M   'P 1'
#
loop_
_entity.id
_entity.type
_entity.pdbx_description
1 polymer ?
#
loop_
_entity_poly.entity_id
_entity_poly.type
_entity_poly.pdbx_seq_one_letter_code
_entity_poly.pdbx_strand_id
1 'polypeptide(L)'
;MSCPESQKSGKNAASPQKQVIFKKSTRDKALTIYLGKRDFVDNVGVVEPVDGVVLVDPAIIKGKKGLRFYATYVSESVSSLLK
;
A
#
# COMPACT_ATOMS: atom_id res chain seq x y z
N MET A 1 29.14 -35.75 27.50
CA MET A 1 27.96 -36.37 26.87
C MET A 1 26.74 -35.52 27.20
N SER A 2 26.07 -35.03 26.15
CA SER A 2 24.71 -34.46 26.09
C SER A 2 24.32 -33.32 27.05
N CYS A 3 24.41 -32.06 26.56
CA CYS A 3 23.55 -30.98 27.02
C CYS A 3 22.16 -31.15 26.39
N PRO A 4 21.05 -31.03 27.16
CA PRO A 4 19.71 -31.23 26.62
C PRO A 4 19.25 -30.03 25.77
N GLU A 5 18.57 -30.34 24.68
CA GLU A 5 18.03 -29.41 23.70
C GLU A 5 16.88 -28.59 24.29
N SER A 6 17.10 -27.29 24.49
CA SER A 6 16.06 -26.37 24.91
C SER A 6 15.23 -25.97 23.69
N GLN A 7 14.08 -26.63 23.51
CA GLN A 7 13.07 -26.23 22.54
C GLN A 7 12.51 -24.85 22.91
N LYS A 8 13.13 -23.80 22.36
CA LYS A 8 12.53 -22.46 22.36
C LYS A 8 11.40 -22.46 21.34
N SER A 9 10.20 -22.84 21.78
CA SER A 9 8.94 -22.49 21.13
C SER A 9 8.86 -20.96 21.05
N GLY A 10 9.42 -20.39 19.98
CA GLY A 10 9.35 -18.98 19.66
C GLY A 10 7.94 -18.60 19.26
N LYS A 11 7.06 -18.42 20.25
CA LYS A 11 5.92 -17.52 20.08
C LYS A 11 6.54 -16.13 19.92
N ASN A 12 6.77 -15.71 18.67
CA ASN A 12 7.07 -14.31 18.37
C ASN A 12 5.83 -13.52 18.81
N ALA A 13 5.87 -13.02 20.05
CA ALA A 13 5.00 -11.96 20.50
C ALA A 13 5.32 -10.77 19.59
N ALA A 14 4.56 -10.64 18.50
CA ALA A 14 4.57 -9.45 17.70
C ALA A 14 4.18 -8.32 18.64
N SER A 15 5.16 -7.49 19.02
CA SER A 15 4.89 -6.17 19.55
C SER A 15 3.85 -5.52 18.64
N PRO A 16 2.86 -4.77 19.16
CA PRO A 16 1.94 -4.05 18.31
C PRO A 16 2.77 -3.13 17.41
N GLN A 17 2.96 -3.56 16.16
CA GLN A 17 3.75 -2.85 15.17
C GLN A 17 3.08 -1.49 15.05
N LYS A 18 3.79 -0.43 15.44
CA LYS A 18 3.27 0.94 15.41
C LYS A 18 2.74 1.20 13.99
N GLN A 19 1.42 1.31 13.85
CA GLN A 19 0.80 1.48 12.55
C GLN A 19 1.09 2.91 12.08
N VAL A 20 1.99 3.05 11.10
CA VAL A 20 2.37 4.33 10.52
C VAL A 20 1.46 4.61 9.33
N ILE A 21 0.71 5.71 9.39
CA ILE A 21 -0.13 6.17 8.27
C ILE A 21 0.57 7.31 7.54
N PHE A 22 0.66 7.19 6.22
CA PHE A 22 1.22 8.21 5.35
C PHE A 22 0.10 9.05 4.77
N LYS A 23 0.21 10.38 4.86
CA LYS A 23 -0.77 11.31 4.30
C LYS A 23 -0.14 12.26 3.31
N LYS A 24 -0.86 12.58 2.23
CA LYS A 24 -0.50 13.65 1.28
C LYS A 24 -1.74 14.45 0.90
N SER A 25 -1.72 15.74 1.16
CA SER A 25 -2.82 16.66 0.84
C SER A 25 -2.44 17.60 -0.29
N THR A 26 -3.42 18.01 -1.09
CA THR A 26 -3.25 19.12 -2.03
C THR A 26 -3.06 20.44 -1.28
N ARG A 27 -2.50 21.45 -1.94
CA ARG A 27 -2.25 22.77 -1.34
C ARG A 27 -3.56 23.42 -0.85
N ASP A 28 -4.63 23.27 -1.62
CA ASP A 28 -5.97 23.76 -1.31
C ASP A 28 -6.76 22.83 -0.37
N LYS A 29 -6.16 21.71 0.07
CA LYS A 29 -6.76 20.68 0.94
C LYS A 29 -8.05 20.04 0.39
N ALA A 30 -8.37 20.29 -0.88
CA ALA A 30 -9.53 19.71 -1.55
C ALA A 30 -9.44 18.17 -1.63
N LEU A 31 -8.21 17.64 -1.67
CA LEU A 31 -7.96 16.21 -1.67
C LEU A 31 -6.89 15.86 -0.65
N THR A 32 -7.10 14.77 0.08
CA THR A 32 -6.07 14.17 0.91
C THR A 32 -6.07 12.66 0.75
N ILE A 33 -4.91 12.08 0.48
CA ILE A 33 -4.72 10.64 0.35
C ILE A 33 -4.07 10.11 1.61
N TYR A 34 -4.57 8.99 2.13
CA TYR A 34 -4.00 8.25 3.24
C TYR A 34 -3.65 6.84 2.78
N LEU A 35 -2.40 6.43 3.00
CA LEU A 35 -1.91 5.09 2.69
C LEU A 35 -1.37 4.44 3.96
N GLY A 36 -1.59 3.13 4.10
CA GLY A 36 -1.00 2.34 5.18
C GLY A 36 0.52 2.16 5.03
N LYS A 37 1.05 2.31 3.81
CA LYS A 37 2.47 2.13 3.50
C LYS A 37 2.89 2.81 2.19
N ARG A 38 4.20 2.91 1.97
CA ARG A 38 4.80 3.48 0.75
C ARG A 38 5.53 2.45 -0.11
N ASP A 39 6.02 1.39 0.52
CA ASP A 39 6.76 0.33 -0.13
C ASP A 39 5.82 -0.86 -0.36
N PHE A 40 5.62 -1.21 -1.63
CA PHE A 40 4.80 -2.33 -2.08
C PHE A 40 5.71 -3.37 -2.71
N VAL A 41 5.52 -4.63 -2.34
CA VAL A 41 6.35 -5.72 -2.87
C VAL A 41 5.79 -6.19 -4.20
N ASP A 42 6.64 -6.17 -5.22
CA ASP A 42 6.37 -6.81 -6.50
C ASP A 42 6.96 -8.23 -6.48
N ASN A 43 6.09 -9.24 -6.49
CA ASN A 43 6.49 -10.63 -6.63
C ASN A 43 6.23 -11.09 -8.06
N VAL A 44 7.01 -12.07 -8.53
CA VAL A 44 6.79 -12.68 -9.85
C VAL A 44 5.35 -13.19 -9.98
N GLY A 45 4.56 -12.52 -10.81
CA GLY A 45 3.16 -12.86 -11.12
C GLY A 45 2.09 -12.15 -10.26
N VAL A 46 2.44 -11.58 -9.10
CA VAL A 46 1.48 -10.85 -8.24
C VAL A 46 2.17 -9.70 -7.53
N VAL A 47 1.66 -8.49 -7.77
CA VAL A 47 2.08 -7.29 -7.04
C VAL A 47 1.12 -7.08 -5.86
N GLU A 48 1.66 -6.66 -4.73
CA GLU A 48 0.88 -6.37 -3.54
C GLU A 48 -0.08 -5.18 -3.76
N PRO A 49 -1.38 -5.34 -3.43
CA PRO A 49 -2.36 -4.28 -3.66
C PRO A 49 -2.08 -3.05 -2.80
N VAL A 50 -2.39 -1.88 -3.37
CA VAL A 50 -2.32 -0.60 -2.66
C VAL A 50 -3.63 -0.37 -1.90
N ASP A 51 -3.55 -0.41 -0.58
CA ASP A 51 -4.67 -0.07 0.30
C ASP A 51 -4.55 1.37 0.84
N GLY A 52 -5.65 2.11 0.74
CA GLY A 52 -5.69 3.52 1.09
C GLY A 52 -7.06 4.17 0.90
N VAL A 53 -7.22 5.34 1.52
CA VAL A 53 -8.45 6.13 1.46
C VAL A 53 -8.18 7.53 0.92
N VAL A 54 -9.14 8.08 0.18
CA VAL A 54 -9.07 9.44 -0.36
C VAL A 54 -10.19 10.26 0.24
N LEU A 55 -9.82 11.32 0.96
CA LEU A 55 -10.72 12.37 1.41
C LEU A 55 -10.89 13.41 0.30
N VAL A 56 -12.14 13.75 0.01
CA VAL A 56 -12.55 14.59 -1.11
C VAL A 56 -13.49 15.67 -0.57
N ASP A 57 -13.11 16.94 -0.71
CA ASP A 57 -13.98 18.07 -0.34
C ASP A 57 -14.89 18.44 -1.53
N PRO A 58 -16.20 18.13 -1.48
CA PRO A 58 -17.11 18.37 -2.58
C PRO A 58 -17.29 19.87 -2.88
N ALA A 59 -17.09 20.77 -1.91
CA ALA A 59 -17.30 22.21 -2.10
C ALA A 59 -16.25 22.82 -3.04
N ILE A 60 -15.00 22.36 -2.94
CA ILE A 60 -13.87 22.89 -3.71
C ILE A 60 -13.77 22.23 -5.10
N ILE A 61 -14.32 21.02 -5.24
CA ILE A 61 -14.19 20.21 -6.46
C ILE A 61 -15.37 20.45 -7.42
N LYS A 62 -16.48 21.00 -6.92
CA LYS A 62 -17.64 21.36 -7.73
C LYS A 62 -17.23 22.35 -8.85
N GLY A 63 -17.20 21.85 -10.10
CA GLY A 63 -16.83 22.64 -11.28
C GLY A 63 -15.38 22.48 -11.75
N LYS A 64 -14.51 21.77 -11.01
CA LYS A 64 -13.15 21.43 -11.46
C LYS A 64 -13.21 20.14 -12.29
N LYS A 65 -12.85 20.21 -13.58
CA LYS A 65 -12.76 19.02 -14.44
C LYS A 65 -11.38 18.39 -14.33
N GLY A 66 -11.33 17.12 -13.94
CA GLY A 66 -10.13 16.28 -14.03
C GLY A 66 -9.42 16.06 -12.70
N LEU A 67 -9.90 15.09 -11.91
CA LEU A 67 -9.09 14.47 -10.87
C LEU A 67 -8.26 13.35 -11.51
N ARG A 68 -6.97 13.59 -11.73
CA ARG A 68 -6.06 12.55 -12.23
C ARG A 68 -5.24 11.99 -11.07
N PHE A 69 -5.51 10.73 -10.74
CA PHE A 69 -4.66 9.95 -9.88
C PHE A 69 -3.75 9.10 -10.76
N TYR A 70 -2.45 9.37 -10.73
CA TYR A 70 -1.46 8.48 -11.33
C TYR A 70 -1.08 7.44 -10.28
N ALA A 71 -1.70 6.27 -10.36
CA ALA A 71 -1.18 5.06 -9.73
C ALA A 71 -0.55 4.24 -10.85
N THR A 72 0.76 4.40 -11.08
CA THR A 72 1.49 3.57 -12.03
C THR A 72 1.60 2.16 -11.45
N TYR A 73 0.78 1.24 -11.97
CA TYR A 73 0.95 -0.18 -11.78
C TYR A 73 1.51 -0.73 -13.10
N VAL A 74 2.79 -1.10 -13.12
CA VAL A 74 3.38 -1.85 -14.23
C VAL A 74 3.17 -3.32 -13.92
N SER A 75 2.08 -3.89 -14.43
CA SER A 75 1.95 -5.34 -14.55
C SER A 75 1.96 -5.64 -16.04
N GLU A 76 3.15 -5.81 -16.60
CA GLU A 76 3.28 -6.43 -17.92
C GLU A 76 3.04 -7.93 -17.75
N SER A 77 1.79 -8.37 -17.96
CA SER A 77 1.56 -9.74 -18.39
C SER A 77 1.60 -9.76 -19.91
N VAL A 78 2.79 -9.83 -20.50
CA VAL A 78 2.91 -10.27 -21.90
C VAL A 78 2.88 -11.80 -21.90
N SER A 79 1.69 -12.39 -21.86
CA SER A 79 1.54 -13.75 -22.39
C SER A 79 0.14 -13.96 -22.97
N SER A 80 0.12 -14.56 -24.16
CA SER A 80 -1.03 -15.00 -24.97
C SER A 80 -1.68 -13.97 -25.91
N LEU A 81 -0.89 -13.39 -26.82
CA LEU A 81 -1.35 -13.23 -28.21
C LEU A 81 -0.19 -13.25 -29.21
N LEU A 82 0.62 -14.29 -29.17
CA LEU A 82 1.31 -14.77 -30.37
C LEU A 82 0.93 -16.25 -30.53
N LYS A 83 0.21 -16.47 -31.63
CA LYS A 83 -0.21 -17.70 -32.31
C LYS A 83 0.53 -18.98 -31.91
#